data_AF-T1IW36-F1
#
_entry.id   AF-T1IW36-F1
#
_cell.length_a   1.000
_cell.length_b   1.000
_cell.length_c   1.000
_cell.angle_alpha   90.00
_cell.angle_beta   90.00
_cell.angle_gamma   90.00
#
_symmetry.space_group_name_H-M   'P 1'
#
loop_
_entity.id
_entity.type
_entity.pdbx_description
1 polymer ?
#
loop_
_entity_poly.entity_id
_entity_poly.type
_entity_poly.pdbx_seq_one_letter_code
_entity_poly.pdbx_strand_id
1 'polypeptide(L)'
;MDQLRLFSFMFVHAILWSFIELFFKCIKKLLGKGSSQWEFLAMFWKQGLVGPEKGVVHLATAAITNALWDMWAKIEKKPLWKLLVDMPPEKLISTIDFTYITDVLTKEEALVMLTVDKEMKIQRELEIIKNGYPAYTTNCGWLGYPTDKIQTFGATWIGQWTDRRKVFIP
;
A
#
# COMPACT_ATOMS: atom_id res chain seq x y z
N MET A 1 3.18 -21.27 0.68
CA MET A 1 3.16 -20.11 1.60
C MET A 1 3.23 -18.85 0.74
N ASP A 2 2.04 -18.50 0.25
CA ASP A 2 1.50 -17.25 -0.30
C ASP A 2 2.34 -16.32 -1.20
N GLN A 3 2.35 -16.61 -2.51
CA GLN A 3 2.55 -15.64 -3.60
C GLN A 3 1.65 -14.39 -3.45
N LEU A 4 0.48 -14.54 -2.83
CA LEU A 4 -0.46 -13.45 -2.48
C LEU A 4 0.07 -12.44 -1.45
N ARG A 5 1.00 -12.85 -0.55
CA ARG A 5 1.60 -11.94 0.43
C ARG A 5 2.72 -11.10 -0.16
N LEU A 6 3.48 -11.67 -1.09
CA LEU A 6 4.42 -10.93 -1.93
C LEU A 6 3.67 -9.91 -2.79
N PHE A 7 2.50 -10.28 -3.33
CA PHE A 7 1.63 -9.37 -4.07
C PHE A 7 1.26 -8.14 -3.24
N SER A 8 0.84 -8.29 -1.98
CA SER A 8 0.47 -7.16 -1.10
C SER A 8 1.67 -6.24 -0.76
N PHE A 9 2.87 -6.80 -0.60
CA PHE A 9 4.07 -6.01 -0.29
C PHE A 9 4.66 -5.31 -1.53
N MET A 10 4.60 -5.96 -2.70
CA MET A 10 5.03 -5.40 -3.98
C MET A 10 4.02 -4.38 -4.55
N PHE A 11 2.73 -4.54 -4.23
CA PHE A 11 1.66 -3.60 -4.60
C PHE A 11 1.86 -2.21 -3.97
N VAL A 12 2.36 -2.14 -2.73
CA VAL A 12 2.72 -0.86 -2.09
C VAL A 12 3.95 -0.23 -2.74
N HIS A 13 4.95 -1.04 -3.12
CA HIS A 13 6.22 -0.55 -3.68
C HIS A 13 6.05 0.05 -5.07
N ALA A 14 5.28 -0.61 -5.93
CA ALA A 14 5.15 -0.19 -7.31
C ALA A 14 4.21 1.00 -7.52
N ILE A 15 3.21 1.13 -6.64
CA ILE A 15 2.36 2.33 -6.57
C ILE A 15 3.18 3.59 -6.24
N LEU A 16 4.29 3.43 -5.51
CA LEU A 16 5.06 4.55 -4.98
C LEU A 16 5.79 5.36 -6.05
N TRP A 17 6.29 4.74 -7.12
CA TRP A 17 7.14 5.41 -8.11
C TRP A 17 6.36 6.04 -9.28
N SER A 18 5.34 5.37 -9.82
CA SER A 18 4.47 5.98 -10.84
C SER A 18 3.68 7.16 -10.28
N PHE A 19 3.38 7.15 -8.97
CA PHE A 19 2.79 8.31 -8.31
C PHE A 19 3.75 9.48 -8.17
N ILE A 20 5.07 9.32 -8.22
CA ILE A 20 6.00 10.45 -8.11
C ILE A 20 6.06 11.23 -9.41
N GLU A 21 6.18 10.53 -10.54
CA GLU A 21 6.06 11.13 -11.88
C GLU A 21 4.69 11.81 -12.07
N LEU A 22 3.61 11.13 -11.64
CA LEU A 22 2.25 11.66 -11.72
C LEU A 22 2.02 12.80 -10.71
N PHE A 23 2.62 12.75 -9.52
CA PHE A 23 2.62 13.80 -8.49
C PHE A 23 3.27 15.07 -9.02
N PHE A 24 4.45 14.95 -9.63
CA PHE A 24 5.12 16.11 -10.22
C PHE A 24 4.34 16.68 -11.40
N LYS A 25 3.69 15.84 -12.22
CA LYS A 25 2.81 16.30 -13.31
C LYS A 25 1.51 16.95 -12.79
N CYS A 26 0.89 16.40 -11.75
CA CYS A 26 -0.36 16.87 -11.18
C CYS A 26 -0.18 18.15 -10.36
N ILE A 27 0.89 18.25 -9.56
CA ILE A 27 1.28 19.46 -8.84
C ILE A 27 1.70 20.58 -9.80
N LYS A 28 2.49 20.29 -10.85
CA LYS A 28 2.79 21.27 -11.92
C LYS A 28 1.52 21.82 -12.59
N LYS A 29 0.48 20.98 -12.70
CA LYS A 29 -0.82 21.35 -13.28
C LYS A 29 -1.73 22.09 -12.29
N LEU A 30 -1.65 21.80 -10.99
CA LEU A 30 -2.46 22.40 -9.92
C LEU A 30 -1.91 23.75 -9.42
N LEU A 31 -0.58 23.98 -9.41
CA LEU A 31 0.04 25.13 -8.72
C LEU A 31 0.70 26.18 -9.63
N GLY A 32 0.67 26.00 -10.96
CA GLY A 32 1.19 26.99 -11.91
C GLY A 32 2.72 27.03 -12.03
N LYS A 33 3.21 27.48 -13.20
CA LYS A 33 4.63 27.54 -13.54
C LYS A 33 5.34 28.63 -12.73
N GLY A 34 6.12 28.24 -11.72
CA GLY A 34 7.10 29.14 -11.13
C GLY A 34 7.67 28.63 -9.82
N SER A 35 8.86 28.00 -9.87
CA SER A 35 10.00 28.31 -9.00
C SER A 35 11.05 27.18 -9.01
N SER A 36 12.31 27.59 -9.00
CA SER A 36 13.57 26.82 -8.98
C SER A 36 13.72 25.77 -7.86
N GLN A 37 12.75 25.67 -6.97
CA GLN A 37 12.75 24.82 -5.78
C GLN A 37 12.30 23.38 -6.09
N TRP A 38 11.66 23.15 -7.26
CA TRP A 38 11.21 21.82 -7.69
C TRP A 38 12.27 21.03 -8.46
N GLU A 39 13.14 21.71 -9.21
CA GLU A 39 14.33 21.10 -9.83
C GLU A 39 15.31 20.66 -8.74
N PHE A 40 15.42 21.42 -7.65
CA PHE A 40 16.19 21.07 -6.47
C PHE A 40 15.69 19.77 -5.82
N LEU A 41 14.37 19.61 -5.61
CA LEU A 41 13.80 18.39 -5.02
C LEU A 41 13.99 17.15 -5.92
N ALA A 42 13.75 17.29 -7.23
CA ALA A 42 13.98 16.20 -8.20
C ALA A 42 15.46 15.81 -8.32
N MET A 43 16.38 16.77 -8.19
CA MET A 43 17.83 16.53 -8.17
C MET A 43 18.29 15.92 -6.84
N PHE A 44 17.76 16.34 -5.69
CA PHE A 44 18.02 15.74 -4.38
C PHE A 44 17.59 14.27 -4.34
N TRP A 45 16.45 13.99 -4.97
CA TRP A 45 15.89 12.65 -5.10
C TRP A 45 16.73 11.73 -5.99
N LYS A 46 17.29 12.26 -7.09
CA LYS A 46 18.22 11.52 -7.97
C LYS A 46 19.57 11.22 -7.34
N GLN A 47 20.01 11.96 -6.32
CA GLN A 47 21.39 11.89 -5.84
C GLN A 47 21.67 10.85 -4.75
N GLY A 48 20.70 10.01 -4.35
CA GLY A 48 21.02 8.76 -3.62
C GLY A 48 21.77 8.93 -2.29
N LEU A 49 21.84 10.14 -1.73
CA LEU A 49 22.58 10.43 -0.49
C LEU A 49 22.00 9.67 0.73
N VAL A 50 20.76 9.16 0.60
CA VAL A 50 20.10 8.28 1.59
C VAL A 50 19.55 7.02 0.91
N GLY A 51 20.24 6.47 -0.10
CA GLY A 51 19.94 5.16 -0.72
C GLY A 51 18.63 5.06 -1.53
N PRO A 52 18.61 4.29 -2.63
CA PRO A 52 17.38 4.07 -3.40
C PRO A 52 16.39 3.21 -2.60
N GLU A 53 15.11 3.61 -2.63
CA GLU A 53 13.94 2.86 -2.11
C GLU A 53 14.04 2.39 -0.65
N LYS A 54 14.80 3.13 0.18
CA LYS A 54 14.96 2.80 1.61
C LYS A 54 15.13 4.05 2.47
N GLY A 55 15.01 3.85 3.78
CA GLY A 55 15.27 4.88 4.77
C GLY A 55 14.25 6.02 4.77
N VAL A 56 14.64 7.15 5.37
CA VAL A 56 13.75 8.29 5.67
C VAL A 56 13.16 8.91 4.39
N VAL A 57 13.95 8.97 3.31
CA VAL A 57 13.50 9.54 2.03
C VAL A 57 12.37 8.70 1.43
N HIS A 58 12.48 7.38 1.45
CA HIS A 58 11.41 6.50 0.98
C HIS A 58 10.14 6.61 1.85
N LEU A 59 10.29 6.72 3.17
CA LEU A 59 9.16 6.96 4.08
C LEU A 59 8.43 8.27 3.79
N ALA A 60 9.17 9.37 3.60
CA ALA A 60 8.59 10.67 3.27
C ALA A 60 7.81 10.60 1.94
N THR A 61 8.37 9.88 0.97
CA THR A 61 7.76 9.68 -0.35
C THR A 61 6.52 8.82 -0.26
N ALA A 62 6.54 7.75 0.54
CA ALA A 62 5.37 6.92 0.79
C ALA A 62 4.22 7.72 1.42
N ALA A 63 4.53 8.60 2.38
CA ALA A 63 3.54 9.48 2.98
C ALA A 63 2.89 10.42 1.96
N ILE A 64 3.70 11.03 1.08
CA ILE A 64 3.20 11.90 0.01
C ILE A 64 2.34 11.11 -0.97
N THR A 65 2.80 9.96 -1.46
CA THR A 65 2.05 9.11 -2.39
C THR A 65 0.71 8.68 -1.78
N ASN A 66 0.70 8.25 -0.52
CA ASN A 66 -0.53 7.86 0.17
C ASN A 66 -1.51 9.03 0.31
N ALA A 67 -1.02 10.25 0.59
CA ALA A 67 -1.86 11.44 0.67
C ALA A 67 -2.54 11.77 -0.67
N LEU A 68 -1.86 11.52 -1.79
CA LEU A 68 -2.43 11.74 -3.12
C LEU A 68 -3.50 10.71 -3.48
N TRP A 69 -3.30 9.45 -3.09
CA TRP A 69 -4.33 8.41 -3.22
C TRP A 69 -5.56 8.73 -2.38
N ASP A 70 -5.37 9.17 -1.14
CA ASP A 70 -6.45 9.63 -0.28
C ASP A 70 -7.19 10.83 -0.89
N MET A 71 -6.46 11.82 -1.41
CA MET A 71 -7.05 12.96 -2.10
C MET A 71 -7.87 12.53 -3.32
N TRP A 72 -7.36 11.62 -4.15
CA TRP A 72 -8.09 11.11 -5.31
C TRP A 72 -9.36 10.34 -4.90
N ALA A 73 -9.26 9.47 -3.89
CA ALA A 73 -10.41 8.74 -3.35
C ALA A 73 -11.50 9.69 -2.83
N LYS A 74 -11.10 10.78 -2.16
CA LYS A 74 -12.01 11.84 -1.69
C LYS A 74 -12.68 12.60 -2.85
N ILE A 75 -11.94 12.93 -3.90
CA ILE A 75 -12.49 13.58 -5.11
C ILE A 75 -13.55 12.69 -5.76
N GLU A 76 -13.28 11.38 -5.86
CA GLU A 76 -14.19 10.37 -6.41
C GLU A 76 -15.30 9.97 -5.43
N LYS A 77 -15.29 10.49 -4.20
CA LYS A 77 -16.22 10.18 -3.10
C LYS A 77 -16.33 8.68 -2.79
N LYS A 78 -15.19 7.98 -2.84
CA LYS A 78 -15.08 6.55 -2.57
C LYS A 78 -14.07 6.30 -1.44
N PRO A 79 -14.26 5.26 -0.61
CA PRO A 79 -13.15 4.77 0.20
C PRO A 79 -12.04 4.23 -0.72
N LEU A 80 -10.77 4.38 -0.31
CA LEU A 80 -9.61 4.06 -1.16
C LEU A 80 -9.64 2.64 -1.72
N TRP A 81 -10.01 1.65 -0.91
CA TRP A 81 -10.11 0.25 -1.38
C TRP A 81 -11.10 0.11 -2.55
N LYS A 82 -12.22 0.85 -2.50
CA LYS A 82 -13.24 0.80 -3.55
C LYS A 82 -12.79 1.54 -4.82
N LEU A 83 -12.01 2.62 -4.67
CA LEU A 83 -11.38 3.29 -5.82
C LEU A 83 -10.49 2.32 -6.61
N LEU A 84 -9.65 1.54 -5.93
CA LEU A 84 -8.76 0.57 -6.56
C LEU A 84 -9.53 -0.57 -7.20
N VAL A 85 -10.50 -1.12 -6.46
CA VAL A 85 -11.35 -2.23 -6.93
C VAL A 85 -12.14 -1.84 -8.18
N ASP A 86 -12.65 -0.60 -8.27
CA ASP A 86 -13.42 -0.10 -9.41
C ASP A 86 -12.56 0.32 -10.62
N MET A 87 -11.24 0.41 -10.45
CA MET A 87 -10.33 0.84 -11.52
C MET A 87 -10.23 -0.23 -12.62
N PRO A 88 -10.18 0.15 -13.91
CA PRO A 88 -9.83 -0.79 -14.98
C PRO A 88 -8.45 -1.40 -14.72
N PRO A 89 -8.25 -2.72 -14.95
CA PRO A 89 -6.97 -3.38 -14.75
C PRO A 89 -5.79 -2.67 -15.42
N GLU A 90 -5.97 -2.18 -16.65
CA GLU A 90 -4.93 -1.48 -17.42
C GLU A 90 -4.51 -0.19 -16.72
N LYS A 91 -5.48 0.53 -16.14
CA LYS A 91 -5.24 1.77 -15.41
C LYS A 91 -4.55 1.48 -14.08
N LEU A 92 -4.93 0.41 -13.37
CA LEU A 92 -4.27 0.00 -12.14
C LEU A 92 -2.81 -0.40 -12.40
N ILE A 93 -2.57 -1.22 -13.43
CA ILE A 93 -1.22 -1.62 -13.86
C ILE A 93 -0.39 -0.40 -14.30
N SER A 94 -1.00 0.64 -14.88
CA SER A 94 -0.27 1.87 -15.24
C SER A 94 0.26 2.67 -14.03
N THR A 95 -0.26 2.40 -12.83
CA THR A 95 0.23 3.02 -11.58
C THR A 95 1.36 2.25 -10.92
N ILE A 96 1.80 1.14 -11.52
CA ILE A 96 2.84 0.25 -11.01
C ILE A 96 4.11 0.49 -11.82
N ASP A 97 5.22 0.74 -11.13
CA ASP A 97 6.56 0.71 -11.75
C ASP A 97 7.12 -0.71 -11.79
N PHE A 98 7.50 -1.17 -12.98
CA PHE A 98 8.03 -2.50 -13.24
C PHE A 98 9.57 -2.52 -13.41
N THR A 99 10.26 -1.38 -13.27
CA THR A 99 11.69 -1.22 -13.60
C THR A 99 12.62 -2.30 -13.01
N TYR A 100 12.27 -2.89 -11.87
CA TYR A 100 13.05 -3.95 -11.20
C TYR A 100 12.24 -5.22 -10.85
N ILE A 101 11.11 -5.45 -11.53
CA ILE A 101 10.19 -6.56 -11.22
C ILE A 101 9.99 -7.51 -12.42
N THR A 102 10.29 -7.06 -13.65
CA THR A 102 9.95 -7.77 -14.89
C THR A 102 10.55 -9.16 -15.05
N ASP A 103 11.62 -9.49 -14.34
CA ASP A 103 12.22 -10.83 -14.33
C ASP A 103 11.37 -11.85 -13.55
N VAL A 104 10.46 -11.38 -12.68
CA VAL A 104 9.55 -12.22 -11.88
C VAL A 104 8.09 -12.05 -12.27
N LEU A 105 7.68 -10.83 -12.63
CA LEU A 105 6.31 -10.51 -13.01
C LEU A 105 6.31 -9.42 -14.08
N THR A 106 5.91 -9.80 -15.29
CA THR A 106 5.73 -8.86 -16.39
C THR A 106 4.42 -8.09 -16.26
N LYS A 107 4.33 -6.98 -17.00
CA LYS A 107 3.12 -6.15 -17.05
C LYS A 107 1.93 -6.91 -17.63
N GLU A 108 2.19 -7.73 -18.64
CA GLU A 108 1.22 -8.55 -19.35
C GLU A 108 0.69 -9.65 -18.44
N GLU A 109 1.55 -10.34 -17.70
CA GLU A 109 1.16 -11.35 -16.72
C GLU A 109 0.30 -10.73 -15.61
N ALA A 110 0.71 -9.58 -15.07
CA ALA A 110 -0.06 -8.87 -14.05
C ALA A 110 -1.45 -8.45 -14.57
N LEU A 111 -1.55 -8.02 -15.83
CA LEU A 111 -2.83 -7.68 -16.46
C LEU A 111 -3.72 -8.92 -16.62
N VAL A 112 -3.16 -10.06 -17.03
CA VAL A 112 -3.90 -11.33 -17.12
C VAL A 112 -4.43 -11.74 -15.76
N MET A 113 -3.61 -11.69 -14.71
CA MET A 113 -4.03 -12.02 -13.33
C MET A 113 -5.23 -11.18 -12.87
N LEU A 114 -5.20 -9.87 -13.11
CA LEU A 114 -6.29 -8.97 -12.74
C LEU A 114 -7.56 -9.19 -13.59
N THR A 115 -7.42 -9.68 -14.82
CA THR A 115 -8.54 -9.90 -15.73
C THR A 115 -9.27 -11.21 -15.42
N VAL A 116 -8.54 -12.29 -15.14
CA VAL A 116 -9.13 -13.60 -14.80
C VAL A 116 -9.96 -13.52 -13.51
N ASP A 117 -9.50 -12.76 -12.52
CA ASP A 117 -10.18 -12.65 -11.23
C ASP A 117 -11.40 -11.70 -11.22
N LYS A 118 -11.72 -11.09 -12.36
CA LYS A 118 -12.78 -10.07 -12.48
C LYS A 118 -14.18 -10.64 -12.19
N GLU A 119 -14.43 -11.90 -12.52
CA GLU A 119 -15.74 -12.55 -12.30
C GLU A 119 -16.07 -12.69 -10.81
N MET A 120 -15.06 -12.94 -9.98
CA MET A 120 -15.22 -13.10 -8.53
C MET A 120 -15.29 -11.77 -7.77
N LYS A 121 -15.00 -10.64 -8.45
CA LYS A 121 -14.90 -9.31 -7.83
C LYS A 121 -16.15 -8.95 -7.03
N ILE A 122 -17.34 -9.11 -7.63
CA ILE A 122 -18.62 -8.73 -6.98
C ILE A 122 -18.88 -9.62 -5.77
N GLN A 123 -18.63 -10.93 -5.88
CA GLN A 123 -18.82 -11.87 -4.78
C GLN A 123 -17.88 -11.56 -3.61
N ARG A 124 -16.58 -11.35 -3.89
CA ARG A 124 -15.58 -10.98 -2.87
C ARG A 124 -15.89 -9.63 -2.21
N GLU A 125 -16.40 -8.66 -2.97
CA GLU A 125 -16.81 -7.36 -2.42
C GLU A 125 -17.99 -7.52 -1.45
N LEU A 126 -19.03 -8.26 -1.83
CA LEU A 126 -20.17 -8.54 -0.96
C LEU A 126 -19.75 -9.31 0.30
N GLU A 127 -18.81 -10.25 0.16
CA GLU A 127 -18.25 -10.99 1.29
C GLU A 127 -17.50 -10.06 2.26
N ILE A 128 -16.64 -9.18 1.78
CA ILE A 128 -15.90 -8.24 2.62
C ILE A 128 -16.84 -7.24 3.30
N ILE A 129 -17.88 -6.76 2.61
CA ILE A 129 -18.88 -5.86 3.22
C ILE A 129 -19.65 -6.58 4.33
N LYS A 130 -19.99 -7.86 4.14
CA LYS A 130 -20.77 -8.64 5.10
C LYS A 130 -19.93 -9.10 6.30
N ASN A 131 -18.74 -9.62 6.05
CA ASN A 131 -17.95 -10.36 7.04
C ASN A 131 -16.69 -9.60 7.52
N GLY A 132 -16.32 -8.51 6.85
CA GLY A 132 -15.04 -7.84 7.08
C GLY A 132 -13.85 -8.66 6.58
N TYR A 133 -12.64 -8.23 6.96
CA TYR A 133 -11.40 -8.96 6.66
C TYR A 133 -10.77 -9.48 7.96
N PRO A 134 -10.40 -10.77 8.07
CA PRO A 134 -9.83 -11.32 9.30
C PRO A 134 -8.54 -10.62 9.74
N ALA A 135 -8.55 -10.02 10.93
CA ALA A 135 -7.39 -9.32 11.50
C ALA A 135 -6.57 -10.23 12.44
N TYR A 136 -5.46 -9.70 12.95
CA TYR A 136 -4.71 -10.26 14.08
C TYR A 136 -4.27 -9.14 15.02
N THR A 137 -3.98 -9.46 16.28
CA THR A 137 -3.55 -8.45 17.27
C THR A 137 -2.12 -8.67 17.75
N THR A 138 -1.38 -7.57 17.85
CA THR A 138 -0.04 -7.51 18.48
C THR A 138 -0.09 -6.95 19.90
N ASN A 139 -1.26 -6.47 20.36
CA ASN A 139 -1.39 -5.76 21.64
C ASN A 139 -1.12 -6.64 22.87
N CYS A 140 -1.25 -7.96 22.75
CA CYS A 140 -1.06 -8.87 23.87
C CYS A 140 0.40 -9.20 24.17
N GLY A 141 1.35 -8.81 23.31
CA GLY A 141 2.67 -9.42 23.29
C GLY A 141 3.87 -8.47 23.29
N TRP A 142 3.68 -7.20 23.63
CA TRP A 142 4.76 -6.20 23.63
C TRP A 142 5.90 -6.58 24.58
N LEU A 143 7.13 -6.46 24.08
CA LEU A 143 8.34 -6.67 24.87
C LEU A 143 8.38 -5.63 26.00
N GLY A 144 8.45 -6.10 27.26
CA GLY A 144 8.39 -5.25 28.45
C GLY A 144 7.05 -5.27 29.19
N TYR A 145 6.03 -5.97 28.70
CA TYR A 145 4.84 -6.24 29.51
C TYR A 145 5.13 -7.30 30.59
N PRO A 146 4.61 -7.10 31.82
CA PRO A 146 4.69 -8.13 32.84
C PRO A 146 3.83 -9.35 32.45
N THR A 147 4.22 -10.53 32.93
CA THR A 147 3.64 -11.81 32.49
C THR A 147 2.13 -11.91 32.72
N ASP A 148 1.64 -11.39 33.84
CA ASP A 148 0.23 -11.30 34.20
C ASP A 148 -0.57 -10.48 33.18
N LYS A 149 -0.02 -9.36 32.69
CA LYS A 149 -0.63 -8.54 31.66
C LYS A 149 -0.69 -9.25 30.31
N ILE A 150 0.35 -10.00 29.95
CA ILE A 150 0.39 -10.82 28.74
C ILE A 150 -0.67 -11.92 28.80
N GLN A 151 -0.80 -12.61 29.94
CA GLN A 151 -1.82 -13.65 30.14
C GLN A 151 -3.24 -13.06 30.07
N THR A 152 -3.46 -11.93 30.74
CA THR A 152 -4.76 -11.24 30.76
C THR A 152 -5.15 -10.80 29.35
N PHE A 153 -4.29 -10.04 28.66
CA PHE A 153 -4.56 -9.61 27.28
C PHE A 153 -4.68 -10.80 26.35
N GLY A 154 -3.84 -11.81 26.55
CA GLY A 154 -3.97 -13.08 25.86
C GLY A 154 -5.40 -13.59 25.93
N ALA A 155 -5.95 -13.80 27.12
CA ALA A 155 -7.30 -14.30 27.29
C ALA A 155 -8.39 -13.35 26.77
N THR A 156 -8.27 -12.03 26.99
CA THR A 156 -9.29 -11.05 26.63
C THR A 156 -9.53 -10.96 25.12
N TRP A 157 -8.47 -11.02 24.31
CA TRP A 157 -8.59 -10.76 22.87
C TRP A 157 -9.01 -12.00 22.06
N ILE A 158 -8.91 -13.21 22.62
CA ILE A 158 -9.42 -14.44 21.97
C ILE A 158 -10.94 -14.40 21.92
N GLY A 159 -11.51 -14.69 20.75
CA GLY A 159 -12.95 -14.85 20.58
C GLY A 159 -13.75 -13.54 20.53
N GLN A 160 -13.09 -12.38 20.65
CA GLN A 160 -13.73 -11.08 20.40
C GLN A 160 -13.59 -10.66 18.93
N TRP A 161 -12.36 -10.39 18.50
CA TRP A 161 -12.09 -9.78 17.19
C TRP A 161 -11.06 -10.55 16.36
N THR A 162 -10.34 -11.50 16.95
CA THR A 162 -9.32 -12.30 16.26
C THR A 162 -9.00 -13.59 17.02
N ASP A 163 -8.74 -14.65 16.27
CA ASP A 163 -8.20 -15.92 16.81
C ASP A 163 -6.67 -15.96 16.73
N ARG A 164 -6.04 -14.96 16.09
CA ARG A 164 -4.59 -14.89 15.86
C ARG A 164 -3.93 -13.76 16.65
N ARG A 165 -2.76 -14.07 17.22
CA ARG A 165 -1.96 -13.19 18.10
C ARG A 165 -0.48 -13.25 17.76
N LYS A 166 0.23 -12.16 18.02
CA LYS A 166 1.70 -12.06 17.92
C LYS A 166 2.30 -11.69 19.27
N VAL A 167 3.36 -12.40 19.66
CA VAL A 167 4.16 -12.14 20.86
C VAL A 167 5.60 -11.85 20.45
N PHE A 168 6.20 -10.82 21.03
CA PHE A 168 7.60 -10.46 20.79
C PHE A 168 8.49 -11.26 21.75
N ILE A 169 9.43 -12.01 21.21
CA ILE A 169 10.44 -12.75 21.95
C ILE A 169 11.78 -11.99 21.89
N PRO A 170 12.64 -12.12 22.92
CA PRO A 170 14.01 -11.57 22.89
C PRO A 170 14.85 -12.12 21.73
#